data_AF-A0A3M2S2T5-F1
#
_entry.id   AF-A0A3M2S2T5-F1
#
_cell.length_a   1.000
_cell.length_b   1.000
_cell.length_c   1.000
_cell.angle_alpha   90.00
_cell.angle_beta   90.00
_cell.angle_gamma   90.00
#
_symmetry.space_group_name_H-M   'P 1'
#
loop_
_entity.id
_entity.type
_entity.pdbx_description
1 polymer ?
#
loop_
_entity_poly.entity_id
_entity_poly.type
_entity_poly.pdbx_seq_one_letter_code
_entity_poly.pdbx_strand_id
1 'polypeptide(L)'
;MHFKAPLLFASLLAVEVATATPVALPQGTGDGADSCPSEPLTQATWTDQKVDEFLTAAASNITTNHVQGLASLLGAPNFFCGLDKFCHAGQPCLPVELPGWYALVAIQNYNSYMNSLNTAISFAASIMSLEMPAVVADLWPAPEDNVTPMQDVYSMITLGLSVVPFTGTLAQGAAISQSVIGFLSGKLKAPEKPDLFVKWSDVGTSISTAVKDYQAVISKSLQTTLNAEIDDATSGINSVLAGGGFLGVAQNFTQAEMQESIINNMKLRSIALALQGQKAFVYRSYNGCFADRASRHCATVNGQEVQYALRIGDEEGTEIAQKIIDKYGISPDIFLKGPSDCFDEHKQQLFTPELLTADPKAPCVFNLPVCTFNSDTFSGRTIRENCKLQEIDV
;
A
#
# COMPACT_ATOMS: atom_id res chain seq x y z
N MET A 1 -1.11 26.08 -49.49
CA MET A 1 -2.23 26.25 -48.53
C MET A 1 -1.90 25.43 -47.30
N HIS A 2 -1.49 26.09 -46.23
CA HIS A 2 -1.20 25.48 -44.93
C HIS A 2 -2.51 25.26 -44.16
N PHE A 3 -2.72 24.05 -43.65
CA PHE A 3 -3.68 23.78 -42.58
C PHE A 3 -2.89 23.57 -41.28
N LYS A 4 -3.11 24.47 -40.32
CA LYS A 4 -2.55 24.44 -38.96
C LYS A 4 -3.32 23.42 -38.11
N ALA A 5 -2.60 22.54 -37.43
CA ALA A 5 -3.11 21.77 -36.30
C ALA A 5 -3.22 22.66 -35.05
N PRO A 6 -4.23 22.48 -34.17
CA PRO A 6 -4.29 23.21 -32.92
C PRO A 6 -3.36 22.55 -31.89
N LEU A 7 -2.39 23.31 -31.38
CA LEU A 7 -1.69 22.98 -30.15
C LEU A 7 -2.68 23.07 -28.99
N LEU A 8 -2.96 21.94 -28.34
CA LEU A 8 -3.55 21.91 -27.01
C LEU A 8 -2.44 22.24 -26.01
N PHE A 9 -2.54 23.41 -25.38
CA PHE A 9 -1.74 23.80 -24.23
C PHE A 9 -2.04 22.86 -23.06
N ALA A 10 -1.10 21.98 -22.73
CA ALA A 10 -1.04 21.36 -21.42
C ALA A 10 -0.62 22.43 -20.41
N SER A 11 -1.56 22.94 -19.63
CA SER A 11 -1.28 23.78 -18.47
C SER A 11 -0.57 22.93 -17.42
N LEU A 12 0.76 23.06 -17.32
CA LEU A 12 1.50 22.65 -16.13
C LEU A 12 0.98 23.48 -14.95
N LEU A 13 0.21 22.86 -14.06
CA LEU A 13 0.07 23.35 -12.69
C LEU A 13 1.46 23.24 -12.06
N ALA A 14 2.12 24.38 -11.87
CA ALA A 14 3.30 24.47 -11.03
C ALA A 14 2.87 24.14 -9.60
N VAL A 15 3.07 22.89 -9.19
CA VAL A 15 3.03 22.50 -7.78
C VAL A 15 4.27 23.13 -7.16
N GLU A 16 4.09 24.12 -6.29
CA GLU A 16 5.15 24.59 -5.42
C GLU A 16 5.56 23.43 -4.52
N VAL A 17 6.65 22.76 -4.89
CA VAL A 17 7.33 21.80 -4.02
C VAL A 17 7.97 22.62 -2.90
N ALA A 18 7.32 22.68 -1.74
CA ALA A 18 7.99 23.08 -0.51
C ALA A 18 9.02 22.00 -0.17
N THR A 19 10.23 22.11 -0.73
CA THR A 19 11.37 21.29 -0.31
C THR A 19 11.71 21.68 1.12
N ALA A 20 11.31 20.88 2.10
CA ALA A 20 11.83 20.99 3.46
C ALA A 20 13.33 20.65 3.41
N THR A 21 14.16 21.67 3.59
CA THR A 21 15.62 21.53 3.64
C THR A 21 16.03 20.64 4.82
N PRO A 22 16.96 19.68 4.64
CA PRO A 22 17.45 18.79 5.70
C PRO A 22 18.55 19.44 6.56
N VAL A 23 18.64 20.77 6.57
CA VAL A 23 19.70 21.49 7.25
C VAL A 23 19.18 21.88 8.63
N ALA A 24 19.78 21.32 9.69
CA ALA A 24 19.71 21.92 11.01
C ALA A 24 20.16 23.37 10.88
N LEU A 25 19.25 24.32 11.09
CA LEU A 25 19.57 25.75 11.05
C LEU A 25 20.56 26.04 12.19
N PRO A 26 21.60 26.88 11.96
CA PRO A 26 22.61 27.16 12.98
C PRO A 26 22.00 27.78 14.24
N GLN A 27 22.49 27.29 15.37
CA GLN A 27 22.21 27.69 16.75
C GLN A 27 22.42 29.20 16.98
N GLY A 28 21.49 29.87 17.66
CA GLY A 28 21.70 31.21 18.20
C GLY A 28 21.74 31.26 19.73
N THR A 29 21.94 32.47 20.26
CA THR A 29 22.46 32.77 21.61
C THR A 29 21.51 33.66 22.45
N GLY A 30 20.19 33.48 22.42
CA GLY A 30 19.25 34.34 23.16
C GLY A 30 17.78 33.86 23.22
N ASP A 31 16.93 34.58 23.96
CA ASP A 31 15.52 34.25 24.21
C ASP A 31 14.73 34.02 22.90
N GLY A 32 14.22 32.79 22.71
CA GLY A 32 13.52 32.36 21.47
C GLY A 32 13.86 30.91 21.09
N ALA A 33 13.78 30.55 19.79
CA ALA A 33 14.17 29.20 19.29
C ALA A 33 15.64 28.83 19.59
N ASP A 34 16.43 29.82 19.98
CA ASP A 34 17.82 29.77 20.44
C ASP A 34 17.96 29.37 21.93
N SER A 35 16.85 29.28 22.68
CA SER A 35 16.82 28.92 24.11
C SER A 35 16.94 27.42 24.39
N CYS A 36 16.81 26.57 23.36
CA CYS A 36 16.98 25.13 23.51
C CYS A 36 17.44 24.48 22.21
N PRO A 37 18.69 23.95 22.15
CA PRO A 37 19.16 23.20 21.01
C PRO A 37 18.37 21.89 20.91
N SER A 38 17.66 21.69 19.80
CA SER A 38 17.09 20.38 19.47
C SER A 38 18.13 19.49 18.78
N GLU A 39 18.20 18.25 19.24
CA GLU A 39 18.88 17.16 18.57
C GLU A 39 18.21 16.80 17.24
N PRO A 40 18.94 16.19 16.29
CA PRO A 40 18.41 15.74 15.00
C PRO A 40 17.13 14.91 15.12
N LEU A 41 16.21 15.03 14.17
CA LEU A 41 14.97 14.25 14.16
C LEU A 41 15.24 12.79 13.78
N THR A 42 15.62 11.96 14.75
CA THR A 42 16.00 10.55 14.55
C THR A 42 15.42 9.67 15.65
N GLN A 43 15.36 8.36 15.42
CA GLN A 43 14.96 7.42 16.47
C GLN A 43 15.91 7.42 17.66
N ALA A 44 17.22 7.62 17.43
CA ALA A 44 18.19 7.74 18.51
C ALA A 44 17.81 8.90 19.44
N THR A 45 17.47 10.06 18.86
CA THR A 45 16.97 11.21 19.62
C THR A 45 15.70 10.90 20.41
N TRP A 46 14.75 10.15 19.84
CA TRP A 46 13.53 9.74 20.56
C TRP A 46 13.85 8.95 21.83
N THR A 47 14.76 7.98 21.71
CA THR A 47 15.22 7.16 22.84
C THR A 47 16.02 7.99 23.85
N ASP A 48 16.97 8.79 23.38
CA ASP A 48 17.85 9.60 24.24
C ASP A 48 17.06 10.65 25.03
N GLN A 49 16.03 11.23 24.41
CA GLN A 49 15.13 12.21 25.02
C GLN A 49 14.00 11.58 25.83
N LYS A 50 13.97 10.24 25.94
CA LYS A 50 13.00 9.48 26.75
C LYS A 50 11.55 9.85 26.42
N VAL A 51 11.24 10.05 25.13
CA VAL A 51 9.93 10.54 24.70
C VAL A 51 8.81 9.56 25.05
N ASP A 52 9.06 8.25 25.00
CA ASP A 52 8.09 7.22 25.41
C ASP A 52 7.69 7.38 26.89
N GLU A 53 8.67 7.57 27.79
CA GLU A 53 8.45 7.77 29.22
C GLU A 53 7.67 9.08 29.47
N PHE A 54 8.00 10.14 28.74
CA PHE A 54 7.30 11.40 28.77
C PHE A 54 5.83 11.25 28.37
N LEU A 55 5.54 10.54 27.26
CA LEU A 55 4.17 10.31 26.78
C LEU A 55 3.34 9.51 27.79
N THR A 56 3.92 8.47 28.39
CA THR A 56 3.26 7.70 29.46
C THR A 56 2.96 8.56 30.69
N ALA A 57 3.89 9.41 31.11
CA ALA A 57 3.67 10.31 32.23
C ALA A 57 2.62 11.40 31.93
N ALA A 58 2.56 11.89 30.69
CA ALA A 58 1.58 12.89 30.27
C ALA A 58 0.16 12.31 30.18
N ALA A 59 0.02 11.02 29.83
CA ALA A 59 -1.26 10.33 29.66
C ALA A 59 -2.16 10.44 30.90
N SER A 60 -1.60 10.34 32.11
CA SER A 60 -2.37 10.41 33.36
C SER A 60 -3.06 11.75 33.62
N ASN A 61 -2.64 12.82 32.93
CA ASN A 61 -3.16 14.18 33.12
C ASN A 61 -4.21 14.57 32.07
N ILE A 62 -4.60 13.65 31.19
CA ILE A 62 -5.47 13.92 30.03
C ILE A 62 -6.66 12.98 30.07
N THR A 63 -7.88 13.53 30.03
CA THR A 63 -9.12 12.76 30.28
C THR A 63 -10.00 12.58 29.05
N THR A 64 -9.84 13.40 28.00
CA THR A 64 -10.58 13.29 26.73
C THR A 64 -9.78 13.92 25.59
N ASN A 65 -10.08 13.53 24.33
CA ASN A 65 -9.47 14.08 23.11
C ASN A 65 -7.95 14.12 23.21
N HIS A 66 -7.34 12.95 23.41
CA HIS A 66 -6.05 12.90 24.11
C HIS A 66 -4.89 13.56 23.37
N VAL A 67 -4.82 13.53 22.03
CA VAL A 67 -3.78 14.28 21.30
C VAL A 67 -3.99 15.79 21.43
N GLN A 68 -5.23 16.27 21.34
CA GLN A 68 -5.53 17.68 21.55
C GLN A 68 -5.29 18.09 23.01
N GLY A 69 -5.63 17.22 23.96
CA GLY A 69 -5.39 17.40 25.38
C GLY A 69 -3.90 17.47 25.69
N LEU A 70 -3.09 16.59 25.08
CA LEU A 70 -1.63 16.61 25.17
C LEU A 70 -1.06 17.91 24.63
N ALA A 71 -1.47 18.32 23.43
CA ALA A 71 -0.98 19.56 22.85
C ALA A 71 -1.38 20.78 23.68
N SER A 72 -2.60 20.79 24.24
CA SER A 72 -3.06 21.86 25.13
C SER A 72 -2.26 21.90 26.45
N LEU A 73 -2.00 20.74 27.05
CA LEU A 73 -1.13 20.59 28.23
C LEU A 73 0.28 21.11 27.96
N LEU A 74 0.77 20.92 26.73
CA LEU A 74 2.07 21.35 26.26
C LEU A 74 2.13 22.83 25.81
N GLY A 75 1.04 23.59 25.89
CA GLY A 75 1.01 24.99 25.47
C GLY A 75 0.75 25.23 23.98
N ALA A 76 0.34 24.19 23.24
CA ALA A 76 -0.04 24.24 21.83
C ALA A 76 -1.54 23.94 21.59
N PRO A 77 -2.48 24.75 22.12
CA PRO A 77 -3.93 24.50 22.00
C PRO A 77 -4.46 24.58 20.55
N ASN A 78 -3.69 25.13 19.61
CA ASN A 78 -4.07 25.20 18.19
C ASN A 78 -3.60 23.99 17.35
N PHE A 79 -3.04 22.96 17.99
CA PHE A 79 -2.52 21.77 17.32
C PHE A 79 -3.64 20.77 16.96
N PHE A 80 -4.43 21.08 15.94
CA PHE A 80 -5.55 20.25 15.50
C PHE A 80 -5.16 19.30 14.36
N CYS A 81 -4.89 18.03 14.68
CA CYS A 81 -4.68 16.99 13.67
C CYS A 81 -6.02 16.39 13.18
N GLY A 82 -5.99 15.72 12.04
CA GLY A 82 -7.13 15.05 11.42
C GLY A 82 -6.97 14.92 9.92
N LEU A 83 -7.86 14.15 9.31
CA LEU A 83 -7.90 13.99 7.86
C LEU A 83 -8.13 15.35 7.19
N ASP A 84 -7.31 15.66 6.19
CA ASP A 84 -7.28 16.94 5.46
C ASP A 84 -7.01 18.17 6.36
N LYS A 85 -6.44 17.96 7.56
CA LYS A 85 -5.96 19.01 8.46
C LYS A 85 -4.45 18.98 8.57
N PHE A 86 -3.83 20.13 8.78
CA PHE A 86 -2.39 20.24 9.07
C PHE A 86 -2.20 20.73 10.51
N CYS A 87 -1.64 19.87 11.35
CA CYS A 87 -1.20 20.27 12.69
C CYS A 87 0.28 20.66 12.64
N HIS A 88 0.63 21.73 13.36
CA HIS A 88 1.96 22.32 13.34
C HIS A 88 2.52 22.42 14.76
N ALA A 89 3.58 21.69 15.05
CA ALA A 89 4.23 21.65 16.36
C ALA A 89 5.01 22.94 16.69
N GLY A 90 5.25 23.79 15.70
CA GLY A 90 6.03 25.02 15.86
C GLY A 90 7.53 24.74 15.93
N GLN A 91 8.28 25.69 16.47
CA GLN A 91 9.72 25.57 16.70
C GLN A 91 9.99 24.90 18.06
N PRO A 92 11.14 24.23 18.24
CA PRO A 92 11.51 23.72 19.55
C PRO A 92 11.48 24.86 20.58
N CYS A 93 10.87 24.61 21.74
CA CYS A 93 10.65 25.57 22.82
C CYS A 93 9.75 26.76 22.50
N LEU A 94 9.09 26.79 21.33
CA LEU A 94 8.12 27.79 20.94
C LEU A 94 6.97 27.16 20.14
N PRO A 95 5.82 26.84 20.77
CA PRO A 95 5.43 27.10 22.16
C PRO A 95 5.75 25.95 23.14
N VAL A 96 6.31 24.84 22.66
CA VAL A 96 6.42 23.59 23.43
C VAL A 96 7.87 23.25 23.75
N GLU A 97 8.16 22.98 25.02
CA GLU A 97 9.50 22.57 25.48
C GLU A 97 9.85 21.12 25.11
N LEU A 98 11.15 20.79 25.13
CA LEU A 98 11.61 19.40 25.00
C LEU A 98 11.30 18.60 26.29
N PRO A 99 10.97 17.30 26.21
CA PRO A 99 10.85 16.47 25.01
C PRO A 99 9.47 16.54 24.33
N GLY A 100 8.51 17.29 24.88
CA GLY A 100 7.14 17.37 24.36
C GLY A 100 7.03 17.83 22.92
N TRP A 101 7.94 18.71 22.47
CA TRP A 101 8.01 19.13 21.07
C TRP A 101 8.28 17.94 20.12
N TYR A 102 9.18 17.02 20.48
CA TYR A 102 9.44 15.82 19.66
C TYR A 102 8.19 14.96 19.51
N ALA A 103 7.41 14.80 20.59
CA ALA A 103 6.13 14.10 20.52
C ALA A 103 5.17 14.78 19.52
N LEU A 104 5.01 16.10 19.58
CA LEU A 104 4.13 16.83 18.66
C LEU A 104 4.63 16.79 17.20
N VAL A 105 5.94 16.85 16.97
CA VAL A 105 6.52 16.68 15.61
C VAL A 105 6.20 15.29 15.06
N ALA A 106 6.35 14.24 15.86
CA ALA A 106 6.03 12.88 15.43
C ALA A 106 4.53 12.70 15.13
N ILE A 107 3.64 13.30 15.94
CA ILE A 107 2.20 13.33 15.67
C ILE A 107 1.90 14.08 14.37
N GLN A 108 2.54 15.23 14.15
CA GLN A 108 2.40 16.01 12.92
C GLN A 108 2.81 15.19 11.68
N ASN A 109 3.94 14.48 11.76
CA ASN A 109 4.43 13.64 10.67
C ASN A 109 3.48 12.46 10.40
N TYR A 110 2.96 11.81 11.44
CA TYR A 110 1.92 10.79 11.28
C TYR A 110 0.66 11.33 10.60
N ASN A 111 0.19 12.51 11.00
CA ASN A 111 -0.97 13.15 10.40
C ASN A 111 -0.73 13.53 8.92
N SER A 112 0.43 14.11 8.61
CA SER A 112 0.84 14.42 7.24
C SER A 112 0.90 13.18 6.36
N TYR A 113 1.39 12.06 6.91
CA TYR A 113 1.37 10.77 6.25
C TYR A 113 -0.05 10.31 5.92
N MET A 114 -0.97 10.33 6.90
CA MET A 114 -2.35 9.88 6.67
C MET A 114 -3.08 10.72 5.61
N ASN A 115 -2.78 12.03 5.55
CA ASN A 115 -3.30 12.92 4.50
C ASN A 115 -2.68 12.66 3.12
N SER A 116 -1.38 12.35 3.08
CA SER A 116 -0.69 11.98 1.84
C SER A 116 -1.26 10.69 1.27
N LEU A 117 -1.48 9.70 2.14
CA LEU A 117 -2.14 8.44 1.81
C LEU A 117 -3.54 8.68 1.25
N ASN A 118 -4.39 9.46 1.95
CA ASN A 118 -5.74 9.81 1.50
C ASN A 118 -5.75 10.45 0.09
N THR A 119 -4.82 11.36 -0.16
CA THR A 119 -4.66 12.02 -1.46
C THR A 119 -4.23 11.04 -2.53
N ALA A 120 -3.23 10.19 -2.24
CA ALA A 120 -2.69 9.24 -3.19
C ALA A 120 -3.72 8.18 -3.61
N ILE A 121 -4.56 7.74 -2.67
CA ILE A 121 -5.68 6.84 -2.91
C ILE A 121 -6.72 7.48 -3.85
N SER A 122 -7.08 8.73 -3.60
CA SER A 122 -8.05 9.46 -4.44
C SER A 122 -7.56 9.59 -5.88
N PHE A 123 -6.27 9.84 -6.04
CA PHE A 123 -5.63 9.93 -7.35
C PHE A 123 -5.60 8.56 -8.05
N ALA A 124 -5.12 7.53 -7.36
CA ALA A 124 -5.04 6.17 -7.91
C ALA A 124 -6.42 5.63 -8.30
N ALA A 125 -7.43 5.87 -7.48
CA ALA A 125 -8.83 5.57 -7.78
C ALA A 125 -9.32 6.19 -9.09
N SER A 126 -8.93 7.44 -9.35
CA SER A 126 -9.31 8.16 -10.57
C SER A 126 -8.67 7.52 -11.80
N ILE A 127 -7.39 7.13 -11.71
CA ILE A 127 -6.69 6.37 -12.77
C ILE A 127 -7.33 5.00 -12.98
N MET A 128 -7.56 4.25 -11.91
CA MET A 128 -8.19 2.92 -11.99
C MET A 128 -9.62 2.99 -12.55
N SER A 129 -10.38 4.03 -12.25
CA SER A 129 -11.71 4.24 -12.85
C SER A 129 -11.67 4.38 -14.37
N LEU A 130 -10.54 4.82 -14.92
CA LEU A 130 -10.33 4.96 -16.37
C LEU A 130 -9.78 3.66 -16.99
N GLU A 131 -8.86 2.97 -16.31
CA GLU A 131 -8.19 1.77 -16.84
C GLU A 131 -8.99 0.48 -16.64
N MET A 132 -9.79 0.39 -15.56
CA MET A 132 -10.49 -0.83 -15.17
C MET A 132 -11.44 -1.38 -16.24
N PRO A 133 -12.25 -0.55 -16.94
CA PRO A 133 -13.10 -1.06 -18.01
C PRO A 133 -12.32 -1.82 -19.09
N ALA A 134 -11.08 -1.39 -19.37
CA ALA A 134 -10.21 -2.08 -20.31
C ALA A 134 -9.64 -3.39 -19.73
N VAL A 135 -9.18 -3.38 -18.47
CA VAL A 135 -8.73 -4.60 -17.75
C VAL A 135 -9.79 -5.68 -17.79
N VAL A 136 -11.01 -5.30 -17.46
CA VAL A 136 -12.19 -6.16 -17.54
C VAL A 136 -12.43 -6.67 -18.96
N ALA A 137 -12.50 -5.77 -19.95
CA ALA A 137 -12.86 -6.17 -21.31
C ALA A 137 -11.83 -7.12 -21.92
N ASP A 138 -10.58 -7.01 -21.46
CA ASP A 138 -9.48 -7.84 -21.96
C ASP A 138 -9.28 -9.15 -21.22
N LEU A 139 -9.57 -9.18 -19.91
CA LEU A 139 -9.13 -10.23 -18.99
C LEU A 139 -10.26 -10.82 -18.15
N TRP A 140 -11.50 -10.34 -18.27
CA TRP A 140 -12.66 -10.98 -17.67
C TRP A 140 -13.27 -11.94 -18.68
N PRO A 141 -13.78 -13.11 -18.27
CA PRO A 141 -14.44 -14.02 -19.20
C PRO A 141 -15.61 -13.31 -19.89
N ALA A 142 -15.84 -13.59 -21.17
CA ALA A 142 -16.98 -13.05 -21.91
C ALA A 142 -18.25 -13.37 -21.10
N PRO A 143 -18.99 -12.34 -20.62
CA PRO A 143 -20.06 -12.60 -19.68
C PRO A 143 -21.20 -13.38 -20.36
N GLU A 144 -21.72 -14.42 -19.71
CA GLU A 144 -23.07 -14.93 -20.08
C GLU A 144 -24.15 -13.87 -19.74
N ASP A 145 -23.90 -13.02 -18.74
CA ASP A 145 -24.69 -11.85 -18.35
C ASP A 145 -23.79 -10.63 -18.12
N ASN A 146 -24.13 -9.44 -18.64
CA ASN A 146 -23.34 -8.19 -18.61
C ASN A 146 -23.08 -7.56 -17.20
N VAL A 147 -22.98 -8.37 -16.15
CA VAL A 147 -22.85 -7.96 -14.76
C VAL A 147 -21.67 -8.65 -14.08
N THR A 148 -21.08 -7.95 -13.12
CA THR A 148 -19.87 -8.36 -12.38
C THR A 148 -20.15 -8.32 -10.90
N PRO A 149 -19.69 -9.29 -10.11
CA PRO A 149 -19.77 -9.19 -8.66
C PRO A 149 -19.06 -7.92 -8.16
N MET A 150 -19.77 -7.07 -7.43
CA MET A 150 -19.21 -5.90 -6.76
C MET A 150 -18.12 -6.28 -5.77
N GLN A 151 -18.19 -7.48 -5.20
CA GLN A 151 -17.16 -8.00 -4.31
C GLN A 151 -15.79 -8.04 -4.99
N ASP A 152 -15.72 -8.33 -6.28
CA ASP A 152 -14.45 -8.39 -7.03
C ASP A 152 -13.91 -6.97 -7.26
N VAL A 153 -14.78 -6.03 -7.68
CA VAL A 153 -14.40 -4.61 -7.85
C VAL A 153 -13.92 -4.00 -6.52
N TYR A 154 -14.63 -4.27 -5.42
CA TYR A 154 -14.20 -3.87 -4.07
C TYR A 154 -12.89 -4.53 -3.68
N SER A 155 -12.69 -5.80 -4.00
CA SER A 155 -11.43 -6.51 -3.75
C SER A 155 -10.28 -5.87 -4.51
N MET A 156 -10.46 -5.55 -5.80
CA MET A 156 -9.43 -4.94 -6.64
C MET A 156 -8.94 -3.60 -6.08
N ILE A 157 -9.89 -2.75 -5.68
CA ILE A 157 -9.58 -1.46 -5.10
C ILE A 157 -8.97 -1.66 -3.74
N THR A 158 -9.66 -2.34 -2.84
CA THR A 158 -9.24 -2.41 -1.44
C THR A 158 -7.91 -3.16 -1.27
N LEU A 159 -7.68 -4.22 -2.03
CA LEU A 159 -6.40 -4.93 -2.05
C LEU A 159 -5.33 -4.10 -2.74
N GLY A 160 -5.66 -3.34 -3.78
CA GLY A 160 -4.75 -2.39 -4.40
C GLY A 160 -4.38 -1.21 -3.50
N LEU A 161 -5.27 -0.83 -2.57
CA LEU A 161 -5.08 0.24 -1.58
C LEU A 161 -4.46 -0.25 -0.26
N SER A 162 -4.42 -1.57 -0.01
CA SER A 162 -3.76 -2.20 1.14
C SER A 162 -2.22 -2.11 1.13
N VAL A 163 -1.68 -1.30 0.23
CA VAL A 163 -0.28 -0.88 0.24
C VAL A 163 -0.03 -0.21 1.58
N VAL A 164 0.98 -0.71 2.28
CA VAL A 164 1.60 -0.01 3.38
C VAL A 164 2.80 0.72 2.76
N PRO A 165 2.70 2.03 2.47
CA PRO A 165 3.80 2.85 1.95
C PRO A 165 5.10 2.81 2.78
N PHE A 166 5.16 2.06 3.87
CA PHE A 166 6.28 2.04 4.78
C PHE A 166 7.35 0.98 4.49
N THR A 167 7.10 -0.13 3.81
CA THR A 167 8.09 -1.23 3.88
C THR A 167 9.17 -1.22 2.79
N GLY A 168 8.98 -0.51 1.67
CA GLY A 168 9.91 -0.59 0.53
C GLY A 168 11.33 -0.05 0.82
N THR A 169 11.43 1.07 1.53
CA THR A 169 12.70 1.71 1.90
C THR A 169 13.01 1.65 3.40
N LEU A 170 12.05 1.36 4.27
CA LEU A 170 12.26 1.29 5.73
C LEU A 170 12.45 -0.14 6.26
N ALA A 171 12.00 -1.19 5.55
CA ALA A 171 12.28 -2.57 5.97
C ALA A 171 13.75 -2.98 5.73
N GLN A 172 14.44 -2.34 4.79
CA GLN A 172 15.87 -2.56 4.55
C GLN A 172 16.77 -1.80 5.55
N GLY A 173 16.20 -1.00 6.46
CA GLY A 173 16.97 -0.23 7.44
C GLY A 173 16.14 0.20 8.65
N ALA A 174 15.81 -0.75 9.53
CA ALA A 174 15.50 -0.57 10.97
C ALA A 174 14.62 0.62 11.45
N ALA A 175 13.84 1.30 10.59
CA ALA A 175 13.26 2.61 10.92
C ALA A 175 11.76 2.60 11.27
N ILE A 176 11.13 1.42 11.37
CA ILE A 176 9.75 1.25 11.82
C ILE A 176 9.63 -0.04 12.61
N SER A 177 9.04 0.04 13.80
CA SER A 177 8.83 -1.11 14.67
C SER A 177 7.71 -1.99 14.12
N GLN A 178 7.80 -3.31 14.36
CA GLN A 178 6.77 -4.29 13.99
C GLN A 178 5.38 -3.92 14.57
N SER A 179 5.35 -3.17 15.67
CA SER A 179 4.13 -2.63 16.27
C SER A 179 3.43 -1.61 15.38
N VAL A 180 4.16 -0.75 14.66
CA VAL A 180 3.58 0.21 13.69
C VAL A 180 2.95 -0.52 12.51
N ILE A 181 3.62 -1.55 12.00
CA ILE A 181 3.11 -2.41 10.93
C ILE A 181 1.85 -3.14 11.40
N GLY A 182 1.89 -3.74 12.60
CA GLY A 182 0.75 -4.40 13.23
C GLY A 182 -0.43 -3.45 13.43
N PHE A 183 -0.18 -2.25 13.92
CA PHE A 183 -1.20 -1.22 14.13
C PHE A 183 -1.89 -0.83 12.82
N LEU A 184 -1.11 -0.48 11.80
CA LEU A 184 -1.66 -0.08 10.50
C LEU A 184 -2.45 -1.22 9.84
N SER A 185 -1.92 -2.44 9.90
CA SER A 185 -2.60 -3.64 9.38
C SER A 185 -3.92 -3.96 10.11
N GLY A 186 -3.98 -3.73 11.42
CA GLY A 186 -5.17 -3.97 12.22
C GLY A 186 -6.26 -2.91 12.05
N LYS A 187 -5.86 -1.65 11.80
CA LYS A 187 -6.77 -0.49 11.78
C LYS A 187 -7.20 -0.04 10.38
N LEU A 188 -6.44 -0.37 9.33
CA LEU A 188 -6.75 -0.03 7.94
C LEU A 188 -7.35 -1.21 7.17
N LYS A 189 -8.06 -2.10 7.88
CA LYS A 189 -8.74 -3.23 7.24
C LYS A 189 -9.74 -2.73 6.20
N ALA A 190 -9.75 -3.46 5.09
CA ALA A 190 -10.74 -3.36 4.03
C ALA A 190 -12.17 -3.17 4.57
N PRO A 191 -13.00 -2.26 4.01
CA PRO A 191 -14.44 -2.32 4.25
C PRO A 191 -15.01 -3.67 3.82
N GLU A 192 -16.13 -4.06 4.43
CA GLU A 192 -16.81 -5.31 4.11
C GLU A 192 -17.29 -5.31 2.65
N LYS A 193 -17.14 -6.45 1.96
CA LYS A 193 -17.44 -6.56 0.54
C LYS A 193 -18.97 -6.69 0.34
N PRO A 194 -19.62 -5.79 -0.41
CA PRO A 194 -21.05 -5.90 -0.65
C PRO A 194 -21.37 -7.05 -1.61
N ASP A 195 -22.37 -7.88 -1.26
CA ASP A 195 -22.87 -8.97 -2.10
C ASP A 195 -23.88 -8.45 -3.15
N LEU A 196 -23.38 -7.65 -4.10
CA LEU A 196 -24.16 -7.03 -5.16
C LEU A 196 -23.53 -7.30 -6.52
N PHE A 197 -24.31 -7.15 -7.60
CA PHE A 197 -23.82 -7.19 -8.97
C PHE A 197 -23.91 -5.81 -9.60
N VAL A 198 -22.90 -5.42 -10.37
CA VAL A 198 -22.90 -4.17 -11.15
C VAL A 198 -22.74 -4.41 -12.62
N LYS A 199 -23.42 -3.57 -13.40
CA LYS A 199 -23.20 -3.49 -14.84
C LYS A 199 -21.84 -2.87 -15.12
N TRP A 200 -21.26 -3.25 -16.26
CA TRP A 200 -19.98 -2.69 -16.71
C TRP A 200 -19.99 -1.15 -16.86
N SER A 201 -21.12 -0.57 -17.26
CA SER A 201 -21.29 0.89 -17.34
C SER A 201 -21.14 1.60 -16.00
N ASP A 202 -21.31 0.87 -14.89
CA ASP A 202 -21.40 1.41 -13.55
C ASP A 202 -20.15 1.09 -12.70
N VAL A 203 -19.13 0.44 -13.30
CA VAL A 203 -17.87 0.10 -12.61
C VAL A 203 -17.13 1.35 -12.12
N GLY A 204 -17.13 2.45 -12.87
CA GLY A 204 -16.52 3.71 -12.40
C GLY A 204 -17.19 4.27 -11.13
N THR A 205 -18.52 4.20 -11.07
CA THR A 205 -19.29 4.59 -9.88
C THR A 205 -18.99 3.66 -8.71
N SER A 206 -18.86 2.36 -8.99
CA SER A 206 -18.51 1.34 -8.02
C SER A 206 -17.13 1.57 -7.41
N ILE A 207 -16.16 1.97 -8.25
CA ILE A 207 -14.82 2.31 -7.81
C ILE A 207 -14.84 3.53 -6.89
N SER A 208 -15.59 4.56 -7.28
CA SER A 208 -15.74 5.77 -6.46
C SER A 208 -16.36 5.48 -5.09
N THR A 209 -17.31 4.54 -5.00
CA THR A 209 -17.93 4.14 -3.73
C THR A 209 -16.94 3.39 -2.85
N ALA A 210 -16.26 2.36 -3.37
CA ALA A 210 -15.27 1.61 -2.59
C ALA A 210 -14.13 2.49 -2.06
N VAL A 211 -13.74 3.51 -2.84
CA VAL A 211 -12.73 4.49 -2.42
C VAL A 211 -13.24 5.35 -1.28
N LYS A 212 -14.47 5.84 -1.34
CA LYS A 212 -15.09 6.60 -0.23
C LYS A 212 -15.17 5.76 1.04
N ASP A 213 -15.53 4.49 0.93
CA ASP A 213 -15.61 3.59 2.08
C ASP A 213 -14.22 3.36 2.69
N TYR A 214 -13.18 3.21 1.87
CA TYR A 214 -11.80 3.11 2.35
C TYR A 214 -11.30 4.42 3.00
N GLN A 215 -11.63 5.58 2.42
CA GLN A 215 -11.33 6.88 3.04
C GLN A 215 -12.04 7.04 4.39
N ALA A 216 -13.26 6.51 4.53
CA ALA A 216 -13.97 6.48 5.80
C ALA A 216 -13.26 5.60 6.84
N VAL A 217 -12.69 4.45 6.43
CA VAL A 217 -11.84 3.62 7.30
C VAL A 217 -10.60 4.40 7.75
N ILE A 218 -9.89 5.05 6.82
CA ILE A 218 -8.72 5.90 7.14
C ILE A 218 -9.10 6.99 8.13
N SER A 219 -10.17 7.73 7.84
CA SER A 219 -10.66 8.83 8.68
C SER A 219 -10.99 8.33 10.09
N LYS A 220 -11.73 7.21 10.18
CA LYS A 220 -12.10 6.59 11.45
C LYS A 220 -10.89 6.09 12.21
N SER A 221 -9.93 5.47 11.53
CA SER A 221 -8.68 4.99 12.12
C SER A 221 -7.87 6.15 12.70
N LEU A 222 -7.64 7.20 11.92
CA LEU A 222 -6.94 8.40 12.36
C LEU A 222 -7.66 9.06 13.54
N GLN A 223 -8.99 9.26 13.46
CA GLN A 223 -9.76 9.83 14.56
C GLN A 223 -9.70 8.97 15.82
N THR A 224 -9.81 7.64 15.69
CA THR A 224 -9.66 6.71 16.81
C THR A 224 -8.28 6.87 17.44
N THR A 225 -7.25 7.00 16.60
CA THR A 225 -5.85 7.16 17.05
C THR A 225 -5.63 8.45 17.83
N LEU A 226 -6.16 9.56 17.31
CA LEU A 226 -6.00 10.89 17.91
C LEU A 226 -6.82 11.05 19.21
N ASN A 227 -7.96 10.35 19.31
CA ASN A 227 -8.90 10.50 20.42
C ASN A 227 -8.73 9.48 21.54
N ALA A 228 -8.13 8.31 21.28
CA ALA A 228 -7.90 7.27 22.29
C ALA A 228 -6.88 7.71 23.34
N GLU A 229 -6.89 7.05 24.50
CA GLU A 229 -5.87 7.25 25.53
C GLU A 229 -4.46 7.12 24.94
N ILE A 230 -3.53 8.00 25.31
CA ILE A 230 -2.20 8.07 24.67
C ILE A 230 -1.51 6.71 24.65
N ASP A 231 -1.58 6.01 25.78
CA ASP A 231 -0.94 4.74 26.07
C ASP A 231 -1.83 3.52 25.78
N ASP A 232 -3.02 3.69 25.20
CA ASP A 232 -3.82 2.54 24.75
C ASP A 232 -3.01 1.72 23.73
N ALA A 233 -2.74 0.47 24.07
CA ALA A 233 -1.84 -0.41 23.33
C ALA A 233 -2.32 -0.73 21.90
N THR A 234 -3.59 -0.47 21.59
CA THR A 234 -4.22 -0.86 20.32
C THR A 234 -4.63 0.32 19.45
N SER A 235 -4.88 1.47 20.07
CA SER A 235 -5.59 2.60 19.50
C SER A 235 -4.94 3.92 19.90
N GLY A 236 -4.13 3.95 20.95
CA GLY A 236 -3.47 5.16 21.41
C GLY A 236 -2.38 5.62 20.45
N ILE A 237 -2.14 6.92 20.40
CA ILE A 237 -1.09 7.50 19.54
C ILE A 237 0.29 6.91 19.85
N ASN A 238 0.57 6.49 21.10
CA ASN A 238 1.84 5.88 21.46
C ASN A 238 2.06 4.50 20.80
N SER A 239 0.99 3.76 20.46
CA SER A 239 1.11 2.50 19.71
C SER A 239 1.72 2.68 18.31
N VAL A 240 1.67 3.92 17.78
CA VAL A 240 2.23 4.31 16.48
C VAL A 240 3.57 5.03 16.61
N LEU A 241 3.75 5.85 17.65
CA LEU A 241 4.93 6.68 17.79
C LEU A 241 6.08 6.01 18.55
N ALA A 242 5.79 4.97 19.34
CA ALA A 242 6.77 4.33 20.20
C ALA A 242 8.05 3.92 19.43
N GLY A 243 9.20 4.26 20.00
CA GLY A 243 10.51 4.10 19.36
C GLY A 243 10.84 5.13 18.27
N GLY A 244 10.02 6.16 18.08
CA GLY A 244 10.35 7.33 17.27
C GLY A 244 10.24 7.15 15.75
N GLY A 245 9.48 6.16 15.28
CA GLY A 245 9.31 5.85 13.85
C GLY A 245 8.81 7.02 12.99
N PHE A 246 8.09 7.96 13.59
CA PHE A 246 7.58 9.17 12.92
C PHE A 246 8.32 10.46 13.31
N LEU A 247 9.36 10.40 14.15
CA LEU A 247 10.04 11.61 14.61
C LEU A 247 10.86 12.25 13.47
N GLY A 248 11.60 11.42 12.74
CA GLY A 248 12.33 11.84 11.56
C GLY A 248 11.41 12.18 10.40
N VAL A 249 11.91 12.99 9.47
CA VAL A 249 11.32 12.98 8.14
C VAL A 249 11.35 11.53 7.67
N ALA A 250 10.21 10.97 7.30
CA ALA A 250 10.15 9.76 6.50
C ALA A 250 10.86 10.07 5.16
N GLN A 251 12.19 10.12 5.15
CA GLN A 251 12.98 10.81 4.13
C GLN A 251 13.03 10.10 2.79
N ASN A 252 12.43 8.93 2.62
CA ASN A 252 12.65 8.14 1.41
C ASN A 252 11.38 7.88 0.60
N PHE A 253 10.30 8.64 0.84
CA PHE A 253 9.07 8.46 0.05
C PHE A 253 8.30 9.77 -0.10
N THR A 254 8.44 10.39 -1.26
CA THR A 254 7.67 11.56 -1.68
C THR A 254 6.20 11.20 -1.93
N GLN A 255 5.34 12.21 -1.92
CA GLN A 255 3.92 12.03 -2.28
C GLN A 255 3.75 11.43 -3.69
N ALA A 256 4.65 11.76 -4.62
CA ALA A 256 4.64 11.23 -5.98
C ALA A 256 4.98 9.73 -6.01
N GLU A 257 6.01 9.31 -5.26
CA GLU A 257 6.35 7.88 -5.14
C GLU A 257 5.23 7.08 -4.46
N MET A 258 4.52 7.69 -3.51
CA MET A 258 3.33 7.08 -2.90
C MET A 258 2.17 6.91 -3.87
N GLN A 259 1.90 7.92 -4.68
CA GLN A 259 0.91 7.83 -5.75
C GLN A 259 1.26 6.73 -6.75
N GLU A 260 2.50 6.73 -7.25
CA GLU A 260 2.97 5.74 -8.22
C GLU A 260 2.89 4.32 -7.67
N SER A 261 3.35 4.10 -6.44
CA SER A 261 3.28 2.80 -5.78
C SER A 261 1.83 2.31 -5.65
N ILE A 262 0.91 3.16 -5.18
CA ILE A 262 -0.50 2.78 -5.02
C ILE A 262 -1.11 2.46 -6.39
N ILE A 263 -0.86 3.28 -7.42
CA ILE A 263 -1.35 3.03 -8.78
C ILE A 263 -0.84 1.68 -9.30
N ASN A 264 0.46 1.43 -9.22
CA ASN A 264 1.05 0.20 -9.74
C ASN A 264 0.53 -1.04 -9.01
N ASN A 265 0.44 -0.99 -7.68
CA ASN A 265 -0.13 -2.08 -6.89
C ASN A 265 -1.62 -2.31 -7.20
N MET A 266 -2.42 -1.25 -7.31
CA MET A 266 -3.81 -1.37 -7.73
C MET A 266 -3.93 -2.01 -9.10
N LYS A 267 -3.12 -1.59 -10.07
CA LYS A 267 -3.13 -2.12 -11.43
C LYS A 267 -2.78 -3.62 -11.46
N LEU A 268 -1.68 -4.00 -10.82
CA LEU A 268 -1.21 -5.39 -10.75
C LEU A 268 -2.25 -6.30 -10.10
N ARG A 269 -2.83 -5.87 -8.97
CA ARG A 269 -3.85 -6.65 -8.25
C ARG A 269 -5.16 -6.77 -9.01
N SER A 270 -5.55 -5.70 -9.68
CA SER A 270 -6.74 -5.69 -10.54
C SER A 270 -6.63 -6.77 -11.61
N ILE A 271 -5.48 -6.83 -12.27
CA ILE A 271 -5.21 -7.84 -13.29
C ILE A 271 -5.15 -9.25 -12.68
N ALA A 272 -4.46 -9.42 -11.54
CA ALA A 272 -4.39 -10.71 -10.86
C ALA A 272 -5.79 -11.23 -10.44
N LEU A 273 -6.65 -10.37 -9.89
CA LEU A 273 -8.02 -10.75 -9.50
C LEU A 273 -8.90 -11.08 -10.69
N ALA A 274 -8.76 -10.36 -11.82
CA ALA A 274 -9.46 -10.72 -13.05
C ALA A 274 -9.08 -12.13 -13.52
N LEU A 275 -7.80 -12.47 -13.44
CA LEU A 275 -7.31 -13.81 -13.74
C LEU A 275 -7.79 -14.87 -12.72
N GLN A 276 -7.83 -14.54 -11.43
CA GLN A 276 -8.40 -15.42 -10.41
C GLN A 276 -9.90 -15.70 -10.67
N GLY A 277 -10.65 -14.71 -11.14
CA GLY A 277 -12.04 -14.88 -11.58
C GLY A 277 -12.20 -15.86 -12.75
N GLN A 278 -11.16 -15.98 -13.60
CA GLN A 278 -11.07 -17.02 -14.65
C GLN A 278 -10.54 -18.36 -14.14
N LYS A 279 -10.29 -18.50 -12.83
CA LYS A 279 -9.60 -19.66 -12.25
C LYS A 279 -8.22 -19.90 -12.87
N ALA A 280 -7.56 -18.82 -13.27
CA ALA A 280 -6.22 -18.89 -13.81
C ALA A 280 -5.21 -19.24 -12.71
N PHE A 281 -4.19 -20.01 -13.07
CA PHE A 281 -3.14 -20.43 -12.17
C PHE A 281 -1.78 -20.45 -12.87
N VAL A 282 -0.71 -20.40 -12.07
CA VAL A 282 0.65 -20.64 -12.54
C VAL A 282 0.97 -22.11 -12.39
N TYR A 283 1.24 -22.78 -13.52
CA TYR A 283 1.81 -24.12 -13.53
C TYR A 283 3.33 -24.03 -13.47
N ARG A 284 3.93 -24.64 -12.44
CA ARG A 284 5.37 -24.70 -12.22
C ARG A 284 5.92 -26.08 -12.53
N SER A 285 6.84 -26.18 -13.49
CA SER A 285 7.46 -27.42 -13.94
C SER A 285 8.99 -27.37 -13.81
N TYR A 286 9.56 -28.54 -13.57
CA TYR A 286 10.99 -28.77 -13.39
C TYR A 286 11.62 -29.61 -14.52
N ASN A 287 10.81 -30.01 -15.51
CA ASN A 287 11.20 -30.91 -16.60
C ASN A 287 11.69 -30.13 -17.84
N GLY A 288 12.65 -29.23 -17.63
CA GLY A 288 13.19 -28.34 -18.67
C GLY A 288 12.35 -27.07 -18.88
N CYS A 289 12.88 -26.13 -19.65
CA CYS A 289 12.24 -24.84 -19.86
C CYS A 289 12.22 -24.35 -21.30
N PHE A 290 11.06 -23.84 -21.73
CA PHE A 290 10.81 -23.29 -23.05
C PHE A 290 10.05 -21.96 -22.94
N ALA A 291 10.74 -20.84 -23.18
CA ALA A 291 10.16 -19.50 -23.21
C ALA A 291 9.80 -19.07 -24.66
N ASP A 292 9.07 -19.93 -25.39
CA ASP A 292 8.68 -19.71 -26.79
C ASP A 292 7.39 -18.88 -26.93
N ARG A 293 6.70 -18.61 -25.83
CA ARG A 293 5.37 -17.98 -25.79
C ARG A 293 5.27 -17.01 -24.64
N ALA A 294 4.44 -15.98 -24.79
CA ALA A 294 4.17 -15.00 -23.73
C ALA A 294 3.65 -15.61 -22.42
N SER A 295 2.93 -16.74 -22.49
CA SER A 295 2.41 -17.45 -21.32
C SER A 295 3.47 -18.23 -20.54
N ARG A 296 4.71 -18.34 -21.04
CA ARG A 296 5.77 -19.15 -20.44
C ARG A 296 6.97 -18.29 -20.06
N HIS A 297 7.53 -18.55 -18.88
CA HIS A 297 8.74 -17.89 -18.41
C HIS A 297 9.71 -18.91 -17.83
N CYS A 298 11.00 -18.66 -18.05
CA CYS A 298 12.09 -19.51 -17.57
C CYS A 298 12.90 -18.79 -16.50
N ALA A 299 13.18 -19.48 -15.41
CA ALA A 299 14.16 -19.02 -14.44
C ALA A 299 15.00 -20.20 -13.92
N THR A 300 16.21 -19.89 -13.45
CA THR A 300 17.05 -20.85 -12.73
C THR A 300 16.85 -20.65 -11.24
N VAL A 301 16.40 -21.69 -10.54
CA VAL A 301 16.21 -21.69 -9.09
C VAL A 301 17.08 -22.80 -8.50
N ASN A 302 18.00 -22.44 -7.60
CA ASN A 302 18.93 -23.38 -6.97
C ASN A 302 19.72 -24.26 -7.97
N GLY A 303 20.10 -23.69 -9.12
CA GLY A 303 20.84 -24.40 -10.17
C GLY A 303 19.99 -25.32 -11.05
N GLN A 304 18.67 -25.34 -10.88
CA GLN A 304 17.73 -26.10 -11.69
C GLN A 304 16.89 -25.16 -12.56
N GLU A 305 16.68 -25.52 -13.83
CA GLU A 305 15.77 -24.78 -14.70
C GLU A 305 14.31 -25.06 -14.33
N VAL A 306 13.55 -23.98 -14.15
CA VAL A 306 12.13 -24.00 -13.79
C VAL A 306 11.35 -23.24 -14.84
N GLN A 307 10.26 -23.86 -15.29
CA GLN A 307 9.29 -23.23 -16.18
C GLN A 307 8.04 -22.82 -15.40
N TYR A 308 7.59 -21.61 -15.64
CA TYR A 308 6.32 -21.07 -15.16
C TYR A 308 5.40 -20.85 -16.35
N ALA A 309 4.16 -21.33 -16.27
CA ALA A 309 3.19 -21.17 -17.34
C ALA A 309 1.84 -20.67 -16.82
N LEU A 310 1.28 -19.61 -17.43
CA LEU A 310 -0.08 -19.17 -17.15
C LEU A 310 -1.08 -20.14 -17.81
N ARG A 311 -1.99 -20.69 -17.00
CA ARG A 311 -2.99 -21.66 -17.42
C ARG A 311 -4.39 -21.25 -16.97
N ILE A 312 -5.39 -21.58 -17.78
CA ILE A 312 -6.81 -21.53 -17.44
C ILE A 312 -7.40 -22.89 -17.80
N GLY A 313 -7.80 -23.66 -16.78
CA GLY A 313 -8.06 -25.09 -16.95
C GLY A 313 -6.84 -25.82 -17.51
N ASP A 314 -7.00 -26.54 -18.62
CA ASP A 314 -5.90 -27.25 -19.28
C ASP A 314 -5.22 -26.42 -20.39
N GLU A 315 -5.77 -25.24 -20.73
CA GLU A 315 -5.29 -24.39 -21.82
C GLU A 315 -4.22 -23.38 -21.36
N GLU A 316 -3.34 -22.98 -22.28
CA GLU A 316 -2.36 -21.91 -22.05
C GLU A 316 -2.99 -20.53 -22.26
N GLY A 317 -2.86 -19.64 -21.28
CA GLY A 317 -3.33 -18.26 -21.36
C GLY A 317 -2.44 -17.36 -22.23
N THR A 318 -2.05 -17.79 -23.43
CA THR A 318 -1.04 -17.09 -24.26
C THR A 318 -1.51 -15.71 -24.72
N GLU A 319 -2.74 -15.59 -25.22
CA GLU A 319 -3.29 -14.30 -25.64
C GLU A 319 -3.43 -13.32 -24.47
N ILE A 320 -3.88 -13.84 -23.32
CA ILE A 320 -4.00 -13.09 -22.08
C ILE A 320 -2.63 -12.59 -21.61
N ALA A 321 -1.63 -13.47 -21.58
CA ALA A 321 -0.26 -13.13 -21.22
C ALA A 321 0.33 -12.07 -22.18
N GLN A 322 0.06 -12.19 -23.48
CA GLN A 322 0.50 -11.19 -24.47
C GLN A 322 -0.13 -9.82 -24.19
N LYS A 323 -1.42 -9.75 -23.85
CA LYS A 323 -2.06 -8.48 -23.44
C LYS A 323 -1.44 -7.91 -22.16
N ILE A 324 -1.16 -8.76 -21.16
CA ILE A 324 -0.49 -8.37 -19.91
C ILE A 324 0.87 -7.71 -20.18
N ILE A 325 1.64 -8.28 -21.10
CA ILE A 325 2.95 -7.76 -21.50
C ILE A 325 2.81 -6.49 -22.35
N ASP A 326 2.10 -6.57 -23.48
CA ASP A 326 2.11 -5.51 -24.51
C ASP A 326 1.25 -4.31 -24.12
N LYS A 327 0.07 -4.55 -23.54
CA LYS A 327 -0.90 -3.49 -23.21
C LYS A 327 -0.66 -2.92 -21.82
N TYR A 328 -0.37 -3.78 -20.84
CA TYR A 328 -0.25 -3.36 -19.44
C TYR A 328 1.20 -3.16 -18.98
N GLY A 329 2.19 -3.59 -19.78
CA GLY A 329 3.61 -3.37 -19.51
C GLY A 329 4.15 -4.21 -18.34
N ILE A 330 3.50 -5.34 -18.03
CA ILE A 330 3.87 -6.16 -16.86
C ILE A 330 4.86 -7.25 -17.30
N SER A 331 6.01 -7.29 -16.63
CA SER A 331 7.04 -8.30 -16.91
C SER A 331 6.59 -9.71 -16.55
N PRO A 332 6.92 -10.74 -17.37
CA PRO A 332 6.78 -12.16 -17.03
C PRO A 332 7.29 -12.54 -15.63
N ASP A 333 8.38 -11.93 -15.17
CA ASP A 333 8.90 -12.16 -13.81
C ASP A 333 7.85 -11.85 -12.73
N ILE A 334 7.03 -10.82 -12.92
CA ILE A 334 6.03 -10.39 -11.94
C ILE A 334 4.85 -11.35 -11.92
N PHE A 335 4.28 -11.69 -13.08
CA PHE A 335 2.99 -12.42 -13.13
C PHE A 335 3.11 -13.94 -13.32
N LEU A 336 4.27 -14.45 -13.77
CA LEU A 336 4.52 -15.89 -13.94
C LEU A 336 5.39 -16.45 -12.83
N LYS A 337 6.50 -15.78 -12.49
CA LYS A 337 7.42 -16.24 -11.43
C LYS A 337 7.00 -15.75 -10.05
N GLY A 338 6.64 -14.47 -9.92
CA GLY A 338 6.26 -13.83 -8.66
C GLY A 338 5.26 -14.61 -7.80
N PRO A 339 4.19 -15.21 -8.37
CA PRO A 339 3.28 -16.04 -7.58
C PRO A 339 3.95 -17.26 -6.92
N SER A 340 4.89 -17.89 -7.63
CA SER A 340 5.64 -19.03 -7.09
C SER A 340 6.62 -18.61 -5.99
N ASP A 341 7.26 -17.45 -6.14
CA ASP A 341 8.13 -16.90 -5.09
C ASP A 341 7.32 -16.60 -3.83
N CYS A 342 6.14 -15.99 -3.98
CA CYS A 342 5.20 -15.76 -2.89
C CYS A 342 4.79 -17.05 -2.19
N PHE A 343 4.39 -18.07 -2.96
CA PHE A 343 4.03 -19.38 -2.43
C PHE A 343 5.20 -20.04 -1.70
N ASP A 344 6.42 -19.96 -2.23
CA ASP A 344 7.59 -20.58 -1.61
C ASP A 344 8.02 -19.85 -0.33
N GLU A 345 7.85 -18.53 -0.25
CA GLU A 345 8.13 -17.75 0.96
C GLU A 345 7.20 -18.14 2.11
N HIS A 346 5.89 -18.26 1.83
CA HIS A 346 4.88 -18.45 2.86
C HIS A 346 4.39 -19.89 3.03
N LYS A 347 4.74 -20.79 2.11
CA LYS A 347 4.31 -22.20 2.05
C LYS A 347 2.78 -22.38 2.06
N GLN A 348 2.03 -21.39 1.60
CA GLN A 348 0.57 -21.40 1.53
C GLN A 348 0.08 -20.58 0.32
N GLN A 349 -1.09 -20.91 -0.22
CA GLN A 349 -1.72 -20.14 -1.30
C GLN A 349 -2.26 -18.82 -0.72
N LEU A 350 -1.60 -17.70 -1.04
CA LEU A 350 -2.00 -16.37 -0.59
C LEU A 350 -2.83 -15.64 -1.64
N PHE A 351 -4.07 -16.06 -1.88
CA PHE A 351 -4.93 -15.46 -2.92
C PHE A 351 -5.08 -13.93 -2.79
N THR A 352 -5.09 -13.42 -1.56
CA THR A 352 -5.19 -11.99 -1.24
C THR A 352 -4.37 -11.64 0.00
N PRO A 353 -3.07 -11.33 -0.12
CA PRO A 353 -2.26 -10.88 1.02
C PRO A 353 -2.84 -9.58 1.59
N GLU A 354 -3.19 -9.60 2.88
CA GLU A 354 -3.87 -8.49 3.60
C GLU A 354 -2.99 -7.25 3.77
N LEU A 355 -1.66 -7.39 3.69
CA LEU A 355 -0.72 -6.30 3.86
C LEU A 355 0.34 -6.35 2.76
N LEU A 356 0.48 -5.25 2.02
CA LEU A 356 1.46 -5.16 0.96
C LEU A 356 2.58 -4.19 1.25
N THR A 357 3.73 -4.51 0.66
CA THR A 357 4.84 -3.59 0.57
C THR A 357 4.61 -2.49 -0.46
N ALA A 358 5.26 -1.36 -0.21
CA ALA A 358 5.36 -0.25 -1.16
C ALA A 358 6.16 -0.63 -2.42
N ASP A 359 6.92 -1.73 -2.42
CA ASP A 359 7.60 -2.20 -3.62
C ASP A 359 6.64 -2.99 -4.52
N PRO A 360 6.22 -2.44 -5.68
CA PRO A 360 5.32 -3.15 -6.60
C PRO A 360 5.95 -4.39 -7.24
N LYS A 361 7.26 -4.60 -7.09
CA LYS A 361 7.99 -5.77 -7.59
C LYS A 361 8.13 -6.88 -6.56
N ALA A 362 7.69 -6.65 -5.33
CA ALA A 362 7.81 -7.65 -4.29
C ALA A 362 6.98 -8.90 -4.58
N PRO A 363 7.46 -10.08 -4.13
CA PRO A 363 6.66 -11.29 -4.19
C PRO A 363 5.32 -11.05 -3.47
N CYS A 364 4.23 -11.56 -4.04
CA CYS A 364 2.84 -11.45 -3.57
C CYS A 364 2.01 -10.21 -3.99
N VAL A 365 2.59 -9.19 -4.65
CA VAL A 365 1.79 -8.07 -5.17
C VAL A 365 0.83 -8.55 -6.27
N PHE A 366 1.37 -9.29 -7.23
CA PHE A 366 0.61 -10.03 -8.22
C PHE A 366 0.61 -11.50 -7.82
N ASN A 367 -0.52 -12.02 -7.33
CA ASN A 367 -0.58 -13.42 -6.91
C ASN A 367 -1.69 -14.20 -7.62
N LEU A 368 -1.32 -15.39 -8.08
CA LEU A 368 -2.20 -16.41 -8.62
C LEU A 368 -1.91 -17.72 -7.87
N PRO A 369 -2.88 -18.64 -7.77
CA PRO A 369 -2.58 -19.96 -7.27
C PRO A 369 -1.45 -20.64 -8.06
N VAL A 370 -0.60 -21.34 -7.34
CA VAL A 370 0.57 -22.03 -7.92
C VAL A 370 0.37 -23.53 -7.84
N CYS A 371 0.36 -24.17 -8.99
CA CYS A 371 0.28 -25.61 -9.12
C CYS A 371 1.66 -26.17 -9.45
N THR A 372 2.23 -26.95 -8.52
CA THR A 372 3.54 -27.58 -8.71
C THR A 372 3.36 -29.09 -8.86
N PHE A 373 3.34 -29.62 -10.08
CA PHE A 373 3.21 -31.06 -10.31
C PHE A 373 4.14 -31.54 -11.42
N ASN A 374 4.56 -32.80 -11.32
CA ASN A 374 5.27 -33.50 -12.37
C ASN A 374 4.28 -34.45 -13.07
N SER A 375 4.01 -34.21 -14.36
CA SER A 375 3.13 -35.05 -15.18
C SER A 375 3.59 -36.51 -15.26
N ASP A 376 4.88 -36.77 -15.08
CA ASP A 376 5.46 -38.12 -15.16
C ASP A 376 5.12 -38.96 -13.93
N THR A 377 4.73 -38.33 -12.82
CA THR A 377 4.41 -39.03 -11.56
C THR A 377 2.98 -39.60 -11.56
N PHE A 378 2.09 -39.11 -12.44
CA PHE A 378 0.69 -39.55 -12.52
C PHE A 378 0.22 -39.61 -13.98
N SER A 379 0.64 -40.66 -14.69
CA SER A 379 0.20 -40.93 -16.06
C SER A 379 -1.33 -41.10 -16.14
N GLY A 380 -2.00 -40.29 -16.97
CA GLY A 380 -3.42 -40.41 -17.26
C GLY A 380 -4.33 -39.34 -16.65
N ARG A 381 -3.79 -38.33 -15.95
CA ARG A 381 -4.55 -37.16 -15.46
C ARG A 381 -4.22 -35.89 -16.23
N THR A 382 -5.20 -35.00 -16.39
CA THR A 382 -4.95 -33.67 -16.95
C THR A 382 -4.22 -32.77 -15.95
N ILE A 383 -3.67 -31.65 -16.42
CA ILE A 383 -2.98 -30.69 -15.54
C ILE A 383 -3.98 -30.14 -14.52
N ARG A 384 -5.20 -29.81 -14.97
CA ARG A 384 -6.29 -29.34 -14.11
C ARG A 384 -6.62 -30.35 -13.01
N GLU A 385 -6.76 -31.63 -13.35
CA GLU A 385 -7.05 -32.69 -12.37
C GLU A 385 -5.95 -32.80 -11.31
N ASN A 386 -4.69 -32.64 -11.71
CA ASN A 386 -3.57 -32.61 -10.77
C ASN A 386 -3.67 -31.38 -9.86
N CYS A 387 -3.90 -30.18 -10.40
CA CYS A 387 -3.97 -28.96 -9.59
C CYS A 387 -5.12 -28.97 -8.57
N LYS A 388 -6.26 -29.62 -8.87
CA LYS A 388 -7.35 -29.82 -7.89
C LYS A 388 -6.92 -30.62 -6.65
N LEU A 389 -5.93 -31.51 -6.77
CA LEU A 389 -5.38 -32.27 -5.63
C LEU A 389 -4.54 -31.39 -4.69
N GLN A 390 -4.14 -30.20 -5.13
CA GLN A 390 -3.49 -29.18 -4.30
C GLN A 390 -4.50 -28.16 -3.75
N GLU A 391 -5.80 -28.52 -3.74
CA GLU A 391 -6.89 -27.66 -3.27
C GLU A 391 -7.00 -26.34 -4.03
N ILE A 392 -6.51 -26.31 -5.28
CA ILE A 392 -6.61 -25.15 -6.15
C ILE A 392 -7.94 -25.21 -6.90
N ASP A 393 -8.74 -24.15 -6.82
CA ASP A 393 -9.93 -23.99 -7.64
C ASP A 393 -9.52 -23.62 -9.09
N VAL A 394 -9.50 -24.64 -9.96
CA VAL A 394 -9.10 -24.59 -11.39
C VAL A 394 -10.18 -25.04 -12.35
#